data_AF-A0A2W4S0B4-F1
#
_entry.id   AF-A0A2W4S0B4-F1
#
_cell.length_a   1.000
_cell.length_b   1.000
_cell.length_c   1.000
_cell.angle_alpha   90.00
_cell.angle_beta   90.00
_cell.angle_gamma   90.00
#
_symmetry.space_group_name_H-M   'P 1'
#
loop_
_entity.id
_entity.type
_entity.pdbx_description
1 polymer ?
#
loop_
_entity_poly.entity_id
_entity_poly.type
_entity_poly.pdbx_seq_one_letter_code
_entity_poly.pdbx_strand_id
1 'polypeptide(L)'
;MHARIGFASAALLLLLLACGDDDSSGPARIDEVRVTTVAGETDIEVQRGATVQLRARAFRGGAEVPDVQFQWRSEAPTIATVNANGLVQGVEVGQAEIVAEPLGVVGPAGRVSVSVVGVPVARIDITPETAWVDMGDTLTLRATARSANGTAIPDVELTWRSSSSILTVEPTGRVQGVSPGVAEVEAEAWNGVTGKARVHVTPVTGFVPDSGRYGSIMRIQGAGLPPGVSRVEFTAAAGNGRVPAFIRSASETAVEVWVPAEAGTGPLWLGTATDSLLTSRRFEITANDDIFEGADCGAPTCIYLVPVPYQNPSLVAARDDRDNIGFELQSPSPISIYLVDRGARNGTDVIAAFFVRAEPGPVSVGGHIIAANFVDLAYVDSVVYSHPNLPPGLYFVQVYGVSLQGGESVRRPYGLTITRTAQFDIEPDEFEPNDTPSEAAAAPISLPFDRSDLALENPYSVDNYVFDVSEPTTLTVELEGAGANPDLRLIRGDSTSLFLQNVEIVAASTSPGPVEFLEVTVEPGRYTVVVDEFDGQATTYRLRITAAPASSAGPFKLSAPVPSAATMRGLPPSLDGLGRRAAVPVR
;
A
#
# COMPACT_ATOMS: atom_id res chain seq x y z
N MET A 1 -108.95 41.30 -23.59
CA MET A 1 -110.15 41.40 -24.46
C MET A 1 -109.94 40.42 -25.62
N HIS A 2 -110.64 39.28 -25.63
CA HIS A 2 -111.87 39.02 -26.42
C HIS A 2 -111.58 39.13 -27.93
N ALA A 3 -111.84 38.17 -28.83
CA ALA A 3 -112.65 36.94 -28.84
C ALA A 3 -112.17 36.11 -30.08
N ARG A 4 -112.03 34.78 -30.05
CA ARG A 4 -113.05 33.72 -30.32
C ARG A 4 -113.92 34.02 -31.56
N ILE A 5 -114.01 33.13 -32.55
CA ILE A 5 -114.99 32.02 -32.72
C ILE A 5 -114.49 31.20 -33.95
N GLY A 6 -114.56 29.86 -34.11
CA GLY A 6 -115.21 28.77 -33.39
C GLY A 6 -115.94 27.83 -34.37
N PHE A 7 -115.67 26.52 -34.26
CA PHE A 7 -116.39 25.33 -34.79
C PHE A 7 -116.23 24.89 -36.26
N ALA A 8 -116.31 23.62 -36.65
CA ALA A 8 -116.00 22.28 -36.11
C ALA A 8 -116.46 21.21 -37.16
N SER A 9 -115.76 20.07 -37.19
CA SER A 9 -116.22 18.71 -37.57
C SER A 9 -116.27 18.24 -39.04
N ALA A 10 -115.34 17.31 -39.34
CA ALA A 10 -115.51 15.91 -39.85
C ALA A 10 -116.37 15.62 -41.10
N ALA A 11 -116.09 14.67 -42.00
CA ALA A 11 -114.98 13.76 -42.31
C ALA A 11 -115.35 13.11 -43.66
N LEU A 12 -114.39 12.82 -44.56
CA LEU A 12 -114.54 11.73 -45.54
C LEU A 12 -113.18 11.29 -46.11
N LEU A 13 -112.99 9.98 -46.13
CA LEU A 13 -111.76 9.25 -46.47
C LEU A 13 -111.73 8.91 -47.97
N LEU A 14 -110.61 9.15 -48.67
CA LEU A 14 -110.25 8.46 -49.92
C LEU A 14 -108.72 8.48 -50.11
N LEU A 15 -108.12 7.27 -50.20
CA LEU A 15 -106.70 7.03 -50.48
C LEU A 15 -106.31 7.53 -51.88
N LEU A 16 -105.10 8.10 -52.00
CA LEU A 16 -104.17 7.92 -53.13
C LEU A 16 -102.74 8.37 -52.70
N LEU A 17 -101.87 7.37 -52.55
CA LEU A 17 -100.41 7.33 -52.80
C LEU A 17 -99.59 8.63 -52.61
N ALA A 18 -98.86 8.71 -51.49
CA ALA A 18 -97.67 9.54 -51.37
C ALA A 18 -96.43 8.68 -51.69
N CYS A 19 -95.86 8.83 -52.89
CA CYS A 19 -94.50 8.39 -53.17
C CYS A 19 -93.55 9.45 -52.62
N GLY A 20 -92.88 9.14 -51.51
CA GLY A 20 -91.62 9.79 -51.16
C GLY A 20 -90.52 9.19 -52.01
N ASP A 21 -89.87 10.03 -52.81
CA ASP A 21 -88.65 9.67 -53.54
C ASP A 21 -87.51 9.49 -52.52
N ASP A 22 -87.31 8.27 -52.04
CA ASP A 22 -86.04 7.85 -51.42
C ASP A 22 -85.05 7.53 -52.54
N ASP A 23 -84.30 8.56 -52.94
CA ASP A 23 -83.16 8.47 -53.85
C ASP A 23 -82.01 7.74 -53.12
N SER A 24 -82.01 6.40 -53.16
CA SER A 24 -81.09 5.52 -52.41
C SER A 24 -79.78 5.22 -53.14
N SER A 25 -79.39 6.03 -54.14
CA SER A 25 -78.12 5.85 -54.87
C SER A 25 -76.95 6.70 -54.36
N GLY A 26 -77.11 7.47 -53.27
CA GLY A 26 -76.03 8.23 -52.64
C GLY A 26 -75.27 7.44 -51.55
N PRO A 27 -73.99 7.74 -51.28
CA PRO A 27 -73.26 7.16 -50.15
C PRO A 27 -74.02 7.46 -48.84
N ALA A 28 -74.07 6.48 -47.93
CA ALA A 28 -74.74 6.63 -46.65
C ALA A 28 -74.16 7.84 -45.88
N ARG A 29 -74.98 8.64 -45.21
CA ARG A 29 -74.54 9.77 -44.37
C ARG A 29 -74.33 9.38 -42.92
N ILE A 30 -73.42 10.04 -42.21
CA ILE A 30 -73.23 9.89 -40.77
C ILE A 30 -73.06 11.28 -40.15
N ASP A 31 -73.47 11.45 -38.89
CA ASP A 31 -73.43 12.75 -38.21
C ASP A 31 -72.33 12.81 -37.13
N GLU A 32 -71.80 11.65 -36.71
CA GLU A 32 -70.78 11.54 -35.67
C GLU A 32 -69.90 10.30 -35.88
N VAL A 33 -68.61 10.43 -35.57
CA VAL A 33 -67.67 9.30 -35.41
C VAL A 33 -67.08 9.35 -34.01
N ARG A 34 -67.28 8.29 -33.23
CA ARG A 34 -66.66 8.14 -31.91
C ARG A 34 -65.44 7.26 -32.01
N VAL A 35 -64.33 7.74 -31.47
CA VAL A 35 -63.07 6.99 -31.37
C VAL A 35 -62.82 6.69 -29.91
N THR A 36 -62.67 5.41 -29.57
CA THR A 36 -62.38 4.96 -28.20
C THR A 36 -61.33 3.86 -28.21
N THR A 37 -60.78 3.52 -27.05
CA THR A 37 -60.07 2.23 -26.89
C THR A 37 -61.05 1.06 -27.03
N VAL A 38 -60.54 -0.17 -27.10
CA VAL A 38 -61.37 -1.38 -27.03
C VAL A 38 -62.22 -1.42 -25.74
N ALA A 39 -61.74 -0.82 -24.65
CA ALA A 39 -62.43 -0.71 -23.37
C ALA A 39 -63.45 0.45 -23.32
N GLY A 40 -63.52 1.29 -24.36
CA GLY A 40 -64.45 2.43 -24.42
C GLY A 40 -63.91 3.74 -23.84
N GLU A 41 -62.62 3.83 -23.55
CA GLU A 41 -62.00 5.05 -23.00
C GLU A 41 -61.77 6.10 -24.09
N THR A 42 -61.88 7.36 -23.69
CA THR A 42 -61.66 8.54 -24.55
C THR A 42 -60.47 9.39 -24.09
N ASP A 43 -60.03 9.20 -22.84
CA ASP A 43 -58.75 9.69 -22.33
C ASP A 43 -57.74 8.56 -22.47
N ILE A 44 -56.80 8.71 -23.42
CA ILE A 44 -55.96 7.62 -23.88
C ILE A 44 -54.52 7.95 -23.54
N GLU A 45 -53.97 7.22 -22.57
CA GLU A 45 -52.56 7.27 -22.23
C GLU A 45 -51.83 6.02 -22.75
N VAL A 46 -50.70 6.21 -23.42
CA VAL A 46 -49.85 5.11 -23.90
C VAL A 46 -48.40 5.36 -23.48
N GLN A 47 -47.74 4.34 -22.95
CA GLN A 47 -46.31 4.46 -22.66
C GLN A 47 -45.51 4.48 -23.97
N ARG A 48 -44.39 5.22 -23.98
CA ARG A 48 -43.43 5.21 -25.09
C ARG A 48 -43.04 3.77 -25.44
N GLY A 49 -43.16 3.41 -26.72
CA GLY A 49 -42.90 2.07 -27.24
C GLY A 49 -44.04 1.06 -27.07
N ALA A 50 -45.02 1.35 -26.20
CA ALA A 50 -46.22 0.54 -26.04
C ALA A 50 -47.26 0.85 -27.13
N THR A 51 -48.27 -0.01 -27.22
CA THR A 51 -49.35 0.12 -28.19
C THR A 51 -50.72 0.11 -27.52
N VAL A 52 -51.68 0.80 -28.13
CA VAL A 52 -53.09 0.78 -27.73
C VAL A 52 -53.96 0.64 -28.97
N GLN A 53 -54.96 -0.23 -28.90
CA GLN A 53 -55.87 -0.47 -30.01
C GLN A 53 -57.07 0.48 -29.90
N LEU A 54 -57.26 1.30 -30.93
CA LEU A 54 -58.44 2.14 -31.08
C LEU A 54 -59.53 1.44 -31.88
N ARG A 55 -60.77 1.89 -31.69
CA ARG A 55 -61.93 1.54 -32.47
C ARG A 55 -62.69 2.81 -32.82
N ALA A 56 -63.10 2.93 -34.07
CA ALA A 56 -63.98 4.00 -34.54
C ALA A 56 -65.37 3.41 -34.83
N ARG A 57 -66.43 4.15 -34.47
CA ARG A 57 -67.83 3.79 -34.76
C ARG A 57 -68.56 5.02 -35.30
N ALA A 58 -69.31 4.82 -36.37
CA ALA A 58 -70.09 5.88 -37.00
C ALA A 58 -71.54 5.86 -36.50
N PHE A 59 -72.14 7.04 -36.33
CA PHE A 59 -73.51 7.19 -35.87
C PHE A 59 -74.31 8.12 -36.78
N ARG A 60 -75.59 7.83 -36.97
CA ARG A 60 -76.58 8.71 -37.61
C ARG A 60 -77.80 8.83 -36.69
N GLY A 61 -78.18 10.05 -36.31
CA GLY A 61 -79.30 10.26 -35.39
C GLY A 61 -79.20 9.46 -34.08
N GLY A 62 -77.97 9.18 -33.62
CA GLY A 62 -77.70 8.41 -32.40
C GLY A 62 -77.67 6.88 -32.56
N ALA A 63 -78.05 6.33 -33.72
CA ALA A 63 -77.92 4.91 -34.03
C ALA A 63 -76.59 4.59 -34.70
N GLU A 64 -75.94 3.48 -34.33
CA GLU A 64 -74.70 3.03 -34.95
C GLU A 64 -74.95 2.59 -36.39
N VAL A 65 -74.12 3.07 -37.32
CA VAL A 65 -74.10 2.63 -38.72
C VAL A 65 -73.04 1.53 -38.83
N PRO A 66 -73.43 0.26 -39.02
CA PRO A 66 -72.49 -0.85 -39.05
C PRO A 66 -71.60 -0.83 -40.31
N ASP A 67 -70.51 -1.58 -40.25
CA ASP A 67 -69.61 -1.90 -41.37
C ASP A 67 -68.90 -0.71 -42.05
N VAL A 68 -68.95 0.49 -41.44
CA VAL A 68 -68.17 1.65 -41.89
C VAL A 68 -66.68 1.39 -41.65
N GLN A 69 -65.90 1.49 -42.73
CA GLN A 69 -64.44 1.40 -42.68
C GLN A 69 -63.84 2.79 -42.40
N PHE A 70 -62.68 2.82 -41.76
CA PHE A 70 -62.00 4.06 -41.40
C PHE A 70 -60.56 4.09 -41.91
N GLN A 71 -60.17 5.21 -42.49
CA GLN A 71 -58.77 5.53 -42.74
C GLN A 71 -58.20 6.25 -41.53
N TRP A 72 -57.15 5.68 -40.95
CA TRP A 72 -56.48 6.23 -39.78
C TRP A 72 -55.27 7.08 -40.17
N ARG A 73 -55.09 8.19 -39.45
CA ARG A 73 -53.85 8.98 -39.50
C ARG A 73 -53.55 9.59 -38.14
N SER A 74 -52.28 9.86 -37.90
CA SER A 74 -51.82 10.67 -36.76
C SER A 74 -51.45 12.04 -37.29
N GLU A 75 -51.91 13.09 -36.60
CA GLU A 75 -51.50 14.47 -36.89
C GLU A 75 -50.11 14.80 -36.28
N ALA A 76 -49.59 13.93 -35.41
CA ALA A 76 -48.24 14.03 -34.82
C ALA A 76 -47.51 12.67 -34.83
N PRO A 77 -47.11 12.15 -36.00
CA PRO A 77 -46.53 10.81 -36.13
C PRO A 77 -45.17 10.62 -35.43
N THR A 78 -44.45 11.71 -35.09
CA THR A 78 -43.24 11.64 -34.27
C THR A 78 -43.54 11.39 -32.79
N ILE A 79 -44.74 11.71 -32.32
CA ILE A 79 -45.21 11.48 -30.94
C ILE A 79 -45.95 10.14 -30.87
N ALA A 80 -46.92 9.89 -31.73
CA ALA A 80 -47.61 8.59 -31.82
C ALA A 80 -47.95 8.24 -33.27
N THR A 81 -47.69 7.01 -33.69
CA THR A 81 -48.10 6.50 -35.01
C THR A 81 -49.40 5.70 -34.87
N VAL A 82 -50.16 5.58 -35.95
CA VAL A 82 -51.34 4.71 -36.02
C VAL A 82 -51.29 3.93 -37.33
N ASN A 83 -51.55 2.62 -37.28
CA ASN A 83 -51.61 1.79 -38.48
C ASN A 83 -53.03 1.75 -39.08
N ALA A 84 -53.18 1.11 -40.25
CA ALA A 84 -54.45 1.01 -40.96
C ALA A 84 -55.58 0.32 -40.16
N ASN A 85 -55.24 -0.44 -39.11
CA ASN A 85 -56.20 -1.12 -38.25
C ASN A 85 -56.51 -0.32 -36.97
N GLY A 86 -56.03 0.91 -36.82
CA GLY A 86 -56.23 1.72 -35.61
C GLY A 86 -55.35 1.33 -34.42
N LEU A 87 -54.29 0.54 -34.63
CA LEU A 87 -53.30 0.27 -33.58
C LEU A 87 -52.36 1.47 -33.48
N VAL A 88 -52.42 2.17 -32.35
CA VAL A 88 -51.56 3.31 -32.05
C VAL A 88 -50.29 2.81 -31.34
N GLN A 89 -49.13 3.34 -31.70
CA GLN A 89 -47.86 3.12 -31.01
C GLN A 89 -47.30 4.46 -30.53
N GLY A 90 -46.99 4.57 -29.24
CA GLY A 90 -46.29 5.74 -28.70
C GLY A 90 -44.82 5.76 -29.13
N VAL A 91 -44.33 6.90 -29.62
CA VAL A 91 -42.97 7.07 -30.18
C VAL A 91 -42.13 8.02 -29.32
N GLU A 92 -42.64 9.22 -29.05
CA GLU A 92 -42.04 10.24 -28.17
C GLU A 92 -43.07 10.76 -27.17
N VAL A 93 -42.62 11.23 -26.01
CA VAL A 93 -43.49 11.77 -24.96
C VAL A 93 -44.15 13.06 -25.47
N GLY A 94 -45.46 13.19 -25.31
CA GLY A 94 -46.22 14.33 -25.81
C GLY A 94 -47.68 13.98 -26.10
N GLN A 95 -48.40 14.88 -26.78
CA GLN A 95 -49.78 14.65 -27.21
C GLN A 95 -49.86 14.50 -28.73
N ALA A 96 -50.61 13.51 -29.20
CA ALA A 96 -50.90 13.29 -30.61
C ALA A 96 -52.41 13.18 -30.83
N GLU A 97 -52.94 13.90 -31.83
CA GLU A 97 -54.32 13.70 -32.26
C GLU A 97 -54.38 12.58 -33.29
N ILE A 98 -55.20 11.56 -33.02
CA ILE A 98 -55.47 10.45 -33.93
C ILE A 98 -56.81 10.67 -34.60
N VAL A 99 -56.83 10.61 -35.93
CA VAL A 99 -58.02 10.87 -36.75
C VAL A 99 -58.46 9.61 -37.47
N ALA A 100 -59.75 9.32 -37.38
CA ALA A 100 -60.44 8.26 -38.11
C ALA A 100 -61.39 8.87 -39.14
N GLU A 101 -60.99 8.82 -40.41
CA GLU A 101 -61.78 9.34 -41.54
C GLU A 101 -62.71 8.24 -42.07
N PRO A 102 -64.03 8.44 -42.11
CA PRO A 102 -64.96 7.42 -42.59
C PRO A 102 -64.86 7.24 -44.11
N LEU A 103 -64.84 5.98 -44.57
CA LEU A 103 -64.77 5.63 -46.00
C LEU A 103 -66.13 5.14 -46.52
N GLY A 104 -66.49 5.55 -47.74
CA GLY A 104 -67.73 5.13 -48.42
C GLY A 104 -69.01 5.76 -47.87
N VAL A 105 -68.89 6.67 -46.90
CA VAL A 105 -70.01 7.39 -46.26
C VAL A 105 -69.66 8.87 -46.14
N VAL A 106 -70.67 9.75 -46.13
CA VAL A 106 -70.48 11.21 -46.02
C VAL A 106 -70.76 11.66 -44.59
N GLY A 107 -69.76 12.24 -43.93
CA GLY A 107 -69.89 12.74 -42.57
C GLY A 107 -68.56 13.21 -41.97
N PRO A 108 -68.52 13.64 -40.70
CA PRO A 108 -67.31 14.15 -40.08
C PRO A 108 -66.31 13.03 -39.73
N ALA A 109 -65.03 13.39 -39.65
CA ALA A 109 -63.99 12.53 -39.08
C ALA A 109 -64.07 12.48 -37.55
N GLY A 110 -63.75 11.32 -36.98
CA GLY A 110 -63.58 11.14 -35.54
C GLY A 110 -62.18 11.51 -35.10
N ARG A 111 -62.05 12.13 -33.93
CA ARG A 111 -60.75 12.57 -33.38
C ARG A 111 -60.63 12.13 -31.92
N VAL A 112 -59.44 11.71 -31.52
CA VAL A 112 -59.11 11.45 -30.12
C VAL A 112 -57.69 11.92 -29.82
N SER A 113 -57.49 12.52 -28.65
CA SER A 113 -56.17 12.88 -28.16
C SER A 113 -55.54 11.67 -27.48
N VAL A 114 -54.31 11.32 -27.87
CA VAL A 114 -53.50 10.30 -27.23
C VAL A 114 -52.32 10.98 -26.53
N SER A 115 -52.21 10.78 -25.21
CA SER A 115 -51.08 11.21 -24.41
C SER A 115 -50.04 10.10 -24.38
N VAL A 116 -48.85 10.34 -24.90
CA VAL A 116 -47.72 9.42 -24.80
C VAL A 116 -46.88 9.80 -23.59
N VAL A 117 -46.74 8.89 -22.64
CA VAL A 117 -45.96 9.10 -21.40
C VAL A 117 -44.68 8.27 -21.39
N GLY A 118 -43.67 8.70 -20.64
CA GLY A 118 -42.47 7.90 -20.41
C GLY A 118 -42.77 6.67 -19.56
N VAL A 119 -41.86 5.69 -19.55
CA VAL A 119 -41.91 4.61 -18.55
C VAL A 119 -41.73 5.26 -17.16
N PRO A 120 -42.67 5.08 -16.21
CA PRO A 120 -42.53 5.67 -14.89
C PRO A 120 -41.25 5.19 -14.21
N VAL A 121 -40.43 6.15 -13.77
CA VAL A 121 -39.27 5.86 -12.93
C VAL A 121 -39.79 5.46 -11.55
N ALA A 122 -39.35 4.33 -11.03
CA ALA A 122 -39.71 3.85 -9.70
C ALA A 122 -38.55 3.97 -8.70
N ARG A 123 -37.31 3.98 -9.19
CA ARG A 123 -36.09 4.08 -8.40
C ARG A 123 -34.96 4.69 -9.22
N ILE A 124 -34.05 5.40 -8.56
CA ILE A 124 -32.79 5.87 -9.15
C ILE A 124 -31.63 5.32 -8.32
N ASP A 125 -30.71 4.62 -8.98
CA ASP A 125 -29.47 4.13 -8.37
C ASP A 125 -28.32 5.07 -8.68
N ILE A 126 -27.71 5.67 -7.66
CA ILE A 126 -26.51 6.49 -7.81
C ILE A 126 -25.29 5.65 -7.39
N THR A 127 -24.29 5.58 -8.27
CA THR A 127 -23.03 4.89 -8.02
C THR A 127 -21.84 5.84 -8.15
N PRO A 128 -20.91 5.85 -7.17
CA PRO A 128 -21.02 5.18 -5.87
C PRO A 128 -22.05 5.85 -4.94
N GLU A 129 -22.64 5.07 -4.02
CA GLU A 129 -23.58 5.59 -3.00
C GLU A 129 -22.87 6.44 -1.93
N THR A 130 -21.61 6.12 -1.64
CA THR A 130 -20.71 6.94 -0.81
C THR A 130 -19.41 7.19 -1.57
N ALA A 131 -19.02 8.45 -1.68
CA ALA A 131 -17.85 8.88 -2.44
C ALA A 131 -16.97 9.82 -1.62
N TRP A 132 -15.69 9.91 -1.99
CA TRP A 132 -14.74 10.87 -1.46
C TRP A 132 -14.19 11.71 -2.60
N VAL A 133 -14.10 13.02 -2.40
CA VAL A 133 -13.46 13.97 -3.31
C VAL A 133 -12.55 14.88 -2.49
N ASP A 134 -11.38 15.19 -3.02
CA ASP A 134 -10.45 16.11 -2.38
C ASP A 134 -10.84 17.57 -2.74
N MET A 135 -10.49 18.55 -1.89
CA MET A 135 -10.88 19.94 -2.12
C MET A 135 -10.30 20.45 -3.44
N GLY A 136 -11.15 21.07 -4.27
CA GLY A 136 -10.78 21.57 -5.60
C GLY A 136 -10.86 20.53 -6.72
N ASP A 137 -10.88 19.24 -6.37
CA ASP A 137 -10.96 18.13 -7.33
C ASP A 137 -12.41 17.82 -7.73
N THR A 138 -12.55 17.00 -8.78
CA THR A 138 -13.85 16.56 -9.29
C THR A 138 -13.99 15.05 -9.32
N LEU A 139 -15.18 14.54 -9.04
CA LEU A 139 -15.58 13.15 -9.30
C LEU A 139 -16.87 13.11 -10.13
N THR A 140 -17.21 11.96 -10.70
CA THR A 140 -18.48 11.80 -11.44
C THR A 140 -19.33 10.72 -10.80
N LEU A 141 -20.56 11.08 -10.44
CA LEU A 141 -21.59 10.14 -10.00
C LEU A 141 -22.36 9.64 -11.22
N ARG A 142 -22.73 8.36 -11.22
CA ARG A 142 -23.56 7.77 -12.28
C ARG A 142 -24.93 7.42 -11.71
N ALA A 143 -26.00 7.96 -12.30
CA ALA A 143 -27.36 7.61 -11.95
C ALA A 143 -27.99 6.67 -12.98
N THR A 144 -28.69 5.63 -12.53
CA THR A 144 -29.46 4.70 -13.37
C THR A 144 -30.91 4.69 -12.91
N ALA A 145 -31.81 5.22 -13.74
CA ALA A 145 -33.24 5.15 -13.51
C ALA A 145 -33.76 3.72 -13.78
N ARG A 146 -34.66 3.22 -12.93
CA ARG A 146 -35.26 1.88 -13.05
C ARG A 146 -36.77 1.93 -12.96
N SER A 147 -37.42 1.04 -13.70
CA SER A 147 -38.87 0.79 -13.60
C SER A 147 -39.20 -0.03 -12.35
N ALA A 148 -40.50 -0.20 -12.05
CA ALA A 148 -40.97 -0.99 -10.91
C ALA A 148 -40.49 -2.47 -10.94
N ASN A 149 -40.19 -2.99 -12.13
CA ASN A 149 -39.69 -4.36 -12.31
C ASN A 149 -38.15 -4.45 -12.21
N GLY A 150 -37.46 -3.34 -11.92
CA GLY A 150 -36.01 -3.27 -11.77
C GLY A 150 -35.22 -3.08 -13.08
N THR A 151 -35.91 -3.03 -14.23
CA THR A 151 -35.28 -2.79 -15.55
C THR A 151 -34.77 -1.36 -15.67
N ALA A 152 -33.55 -1.18 -16.17
CA ALA A 152 -33.00 0.15 -16.44
C ALA A 152 -33.78 0.86 -17.55
N ILE A 153 -34.09 2.13 -17.34
CA ILE A 153 -34.77 3.00 -18.32
C ILE A 153 -33.70 3.91 -18.94
N PRO A 154 -33.38 3.75 -20.23
CA PRO A 154 -32.39 4.59 -20.90
C PRO A 154 -32.92 6.01 -21.10
N ASP A 155 -32.00 6.95 -21.26
CA ASP A 155 -32.28 8.34 -21.66
C ASP A 155 -33.27 9.11 -20.77
N VAL A 156 -33.34 8.74 -19.48
CA VAL A 156 -34.08 9.52 -18.48
C VAL A 156 -33.25 10.76 -18.14
N GLU A 157 -33.79 11.94 -18.45
CA GLU A 157 -33.23 13.20 -18.00
C GLU A 157 -33.41 13.34 -16.49
N LEU A 158 -32.31 13.69 -15.79
CA LEU A 158 -32.26 13.80 -14.34
C LEU A 158 -31.82 15.20 -13.94
N THR A 159 -32.51 15.76 -12.95
CA THR A 159 -32.11 17.02 -12.32
C THR A 159 -31.25 16.72 -11.09
N TRP A 160 -30.01 17.23 -11.08
CA TRP A 160 -29.07 17.04 -9.98
C TRP A 160 -29.07 18.24 -9.02
N ARG A 161 -28.96 17.96 -7.72
CA ARG A 161 -28.81 18.99 -6.68
C ARG A 161 -27.89 18.52 -5.55
N SER A 162 -27.24 19.47 -4.89
CA SER A 162 -26.49 19.26 -3.64
C SER A 162 -27.28 19.82 -2.46
N SER A 163 -27.20 19.17 -1.31
CA SER A 163 -27.76 19.64 -0.03
C SER A 163 -26.99 20.82 0.59
N SER A 164 -25.77 21.10 0.14
CA SER A 164 -24.87 22.11 0.73
C SER A 164 -23.89 22.68 -0.29
N SER A 165 -23.37 23.89 -0.03
CA SER A 165 -22.30 24.53 -0.81
C SER A 165 -20.90 23.94 -0.55
N ILE A 166 -20.80 22.89 0.28
CA ILE A 166 -19.58 22.09 0.51
C ILE A 166 -19.04 21.50 -0.81
N LEU A 167 -19.93 21.25 -1.78
CA LEU A 167 -19.62 20.82 -3.13
C LEU A 167 -20.61 21.43 -4.13
N THR A 168 -20.25 21.44 -5.41
CA THR A 168 -21.17 21.72 -6.53
C THR A 168 -21.42 20.44 -7.32
N VAL A 169 -22.55 20.39 -8.04
CA VAL A 169 -22.88 19.28 -8.95
C VAL A 169 -23.42 19.84 -10.27
N GLU A 170 -22.86 19.37 -11.38
CA GLU A 170 -23.31 19.69 -12.74
C GLU A 170 -24.45 18.76 -13.18
N PRO A 171 -25.25 19.12 -14.21
CA PRO A 171 -26.31 18.25 -14.76
C PRO A 171 -25.84 16.88 -15.25
N THR A 172 -24.54 16.71 -15.49
CA THR A 172 -23.90 15.45 -15.90
C THR A 172 -23.61 14.50 -14.72
N GLY A 173 -23.89 14.92 -13.48
CA GLY A 173 -23.49 14.21 -12.26
C GLY A 173 -22.03 14.43 -11.87
N ARG A 174 -21.32 15.37 -12.53
CA ARG A 174 -19.96 15.76 -12.14
C ARG A 174 -20.00 16.65 -10.89
N VAL A 175 -19.33 16.22 -9.85
CA VAL A 175 -19.23 16.88 -8.54
C VAL A 175 -17.87 17.54 -8.41
N GLN A 176 -17.81 18.77 -7.87
CA GLN A 176 -16.57 19.43 -7.47
C GLN A 176 -16.57 19.75 -5.98
N GLY A 177 -15.51 19.36 -5.26
CA GLY A 177 -15.34 19.68 -3.84
C GLY A 177 -14.97 21.15 -3.65
N VAL A 178 -15.67 21.86 -2.76
CA VAL A 178 -15.45 23.29 -2.48
C VAL A 178 -14.83 23.53 -1.12
N SER A 179 -15.33 22.88 -0.07
CA SER A 179 -14.81 23.01 1.30
C SER A 179 -14.91 21.68 2.05
N PRO A 180 -14.09 21.41 3.09
CA PRO A 180 -14.12 20.12 3.76
C PRO A 180 -15.48 19.88 4.45
N GLY A 181 -15.96 18.64 4.41
CA GLY A 181 -17.23 18.27 5.04
C GLY A 181 -17.95 17.14 4.31
N VAL A 182 -19.25 16.99 4.58
CA VAL A 182 -20.10 15.97 3.95
C VAL A 182 -21.32 16.64 3.36
N ALA A 183 -21.68 16.28 2.13
CA ALA A 183 -22.92 16.70 1.49
C ALA A 183 -23.61 15.50 0.82
N GLU A 184 -24.94 15.53 0.84
CA GLU A 184 -25.78 14.63 0.05
C GLU A 184 -26.02 15.24 -1.34
N VAL A 185 -25.81 14.43 -2.38
CA VAL A 185 -26.13 14.72 -3.78
C VAL A 185 -27.36 13.91 -4.18
N GLU A 186 -28.33 14.57 -4.78
CA GLU A 186 -29.62 13.98 -5.15
C GLU A 186 -29.87 14.15 -6.65
N ALA A 187 -30.33 13.08 -7.30
CA ALA A 187 -30.81 13.09 -8.68
C ALA A 187 -32.33 12.84 -8.68
N GLU A 188 -33.08 13.70 -9.36
CA GLU A 188 -34.54 13.64 -9.47
C GLU A 188 -34.98 13.41 -10.91
N ALA A 189 -35.92 12.47 -11.12
CA ALA A 189 -36.58 12.25 -12.41
C ALA A 189 -37.81 13.15 -12.56
N TRP A 190 -38.29 13.30 -13.80
CA TRP A 190 -39.46 14.11 -14.17
C TRP A 190 -40.74 13.85 -13.36
N ASN A 191 -40.89 12.66 -12.76
CA ASN A 191 -42.03 12.26 -11.95
C ASN A 191 -41.81 12.41 -10.43
N GLY A 192 -40.73 13.09 -10.01
CA GLY A 192 -40.43 13.38 -8.60
C GLY A 192 -39.72 12.25 -7.84
N VAL A 193 -39.40 11.13 -8.49
CA VAL A 193 -38.60 10.06 -7.88
C VAL A 193 -37.15 10.49 -7.76
N THR A 194 -36.55 10.26 -6.59
CA THR A 194 -35.19 10.69 -6.28
C THR A 194 -34.27 9.52 -5.91
N GLY A 195 -32.98 9.69 -6.21
CA GLY A 195 -31.88 8.85 -5.73
C GLY A 195 -30.83 9.72 -5.05
N LYS A 196 -30.08 9.17 -4.09
CA LYS A 196 -29.16 9.92 -3.23
C LYS A 196 -27.77 9.27 -3.17
N ALA A 197 -26.75 10.09 -3.03
CA ALA A 197 -25.38 9.67 -2.70
C ALA A 197 -24.77 10.61 -1.65
N ARG A 198 -23.97 10.07 -0.73
CA ARG A 198 -23.17 10.85 0.22
C ARG A 198 -21.79 11.10 -0.33
N VAL A 199 -21.35 12.34 -0.34
CA VAL A 199 -20.01 12.73 -0.79
C VAL A 199 -19.26 13.41 0.36
N HIS A 200 -18.10 12.88 0.68
CA HIS A 200 -17.15 13.44 1.65
C HIS A 200 -16.13 14.29 0.89
N VAL A 201 -16.03 15.57 1.24
CA VAL A 201 -14.99 16.48 0.74
C VAL A 201 -13.86 16.52 1.76
N THR A 202 -12.64 16.13 1.36
CA THR A 202 -11.46 16.12 2.23
C THR A 202 -10.63 17.40 2.06
N PRO A 203 -9.88 17.84 3.08
CA PRO A 203 -9.04 19.03 3.00
C PRO A 203 -7.73 18.81 2.21
N VAL A 204 -7.46 17.60 1.72
CA VAL A 204 -6.26 17.29 0.95
C VAL A 204 -6.35 18.00 -0.40
N THR A 205 -5.26 18.65 -0.82
CA THR A 205 -5.14 19.31 -2.12
C THR A 205 -4.11 18.63 -3.02
N GLY A 206 -3.24 17.80 -2.44
CA GLY A 206 -2.26 17.02 -3.19
C GLY A 206 -1.26 16.26 -2.34
N PHE A 207 -0.50 15.40 -3.02
CA PHE A 207 0.65 14.69 -2.47
C PHE A 207 1.90 15.21 -3.19
N VAL A 208 2.95 15.49 -2.43
CA VAL A 208 4.22 15.97 -2.97
C VAL A 208 5.39 15.19 -2.34
N PRO A 209 6.06 14.31 -3.10
CA PRO A 209 5.62 13.77 -4.39
C PRO A 209 4.31 12.96 -4.26
N ASP A 210 3.67 12.62 -5.37
CA ASP A 210 2.48 11.74 -5.43
C ASP A 210 2.80 10.26 -5.57
N SER A 211 4.09 9.96 -5.69
CA SER A 211 4.65 8.63 -5.74
C SER A 211 6.00 8.59 -5.03
N GLY A 212 6.40 7.43 -4.52
CA GLY A 212 7.68 7.29 -3.83
C GLY A 212 8.00 5.86 -3.42
N ARG A 213 9.21 5.69 -2.89
CA ARG A 213 9.74 4.42 -2.37
C ARG A 213 9.56 4.32 -0.86
N TYR A 214 9.78 3.14 -0.30
CA TYR A 214 9.83 2.99 1.15
C TYR A 214 10.94 3.87 1.74
N GLY A 215 10.74 4.41 2.94
CA GLY A 215 11.71 5.28 3.58
C GLY A 215 11.87 6.67 2.95
N SER A 216 11.15 6.99 1.87
CA SER A 216 11.11 8.36 1.33
C SER A 216 10.15 9.26 2.14
N ILE A 217 10.34 10.58 2.06
CA ILE A 217 9.42 11.54 2.68
C ILE A 217 8.36 11.96 1.65
N MET A 218 7.10 11.84 2.04
CA MET A 218 5.96 12.41 1.32
C MET A 218 5.34 13.53 2.14
N ARG A 219 5.01 14.64 1.47
CA ARG A 219 4.22 15.74 2.03
C ARG A 219 2.79 15.67 1.52
N ILE A 220 1.83 15.50 2.43
CA ILE A 220 0.41 15.66 2.17
C ILE A 220 0.09 17.14 2.30
N GLN A 221 -0.31 17.78 1.22
CA GLN A 221 -0.74 19.17 1.20
C GLN A 221 -2.25 19.25 1.42
N GLY A 222 -2.69 20.25 2.17
CA GLY A 222 -4.10 20.52 2.32
C GLY A 222 -4.41 21.95 2.72
N ALA A 223 -5.67 22.33 2.55
CA ALA A 223 -6.20 23.59 3.04
C ALA A 223 -7.16 23.29 4.20
N GLY A 224 -6.72 23.60 5.43
CA GLY A 224 -7.50 23.30 6.63
C GLY A 224 -7.54 21.81 6.96
N LEU A 225 -6.38 21.13 6.87
CA LEU A 225 -6.21 19.80 7.46
C LEU A 225 -6.61 19.85 8.95
N PRO A 226 -7.20 18.78 9.51
CA PRO A 226 -7.67 18.79 10.89
C PRO A 226 -6.54 19.16 11.88
N PRO A 227 -6.79 20.02 12.87
CA PRO A 227 -5.80 20.26 13.91
C PRO A 227 -5.52 18.94 14.67
N GLY A 228 -4.24 18.65 14.90
CA GLY A 228 -3.85 17.45 15.62
C GLY A 228 -3.96 16.15 14.81
N VAL A 229 -3.67 16.17 13.51
CA VAL A 229 -3.37 14.92 12.77
C VAL A 229 -2.30 14.15 13.53
N SER A 230 -2.66 13.00 14.07
CA SER A 230 -1.81 12.15 14.91
C SER A 230 -1.60 10.78 14.30
N ARG A 231 -2.30 10.47 13.20
CA ARG A 231 -2.17 9.20 12.48
C ARG A 231 -2.27 9.46 10.98
N VAL A 232 -1.33 8.91 10.24
CA VAL A 232 -1.44 8.78 8.78
C VAL A 232 -1.25 7.31 8.47
N GLU A 233 -2.15 6.74 7.68
CA GLU A 233 -2.08 5.32 7.33
C GLU A 233 -2.10 5.14 5.82
N PHE A 234 -1.20 4.30 5.33
CA PHE A 234 -1.14 3.89 3.94
C PHE A 234 -1.98 2.64 3.72
N THR A 235 -2.41 2.42 2.48
CA THR A 235 -2.92 1.10 2.08
C THR A 235 -1.82 0.07 2.31
N ALA A 236 -2.13 -1.11 2.86
CA ALA A 236 -1.14 -2.16 3.03
C ALA A 236 -0.82 -2.86 1.69
N ALA A 237 0.45 -3.20 1.44
CA ALA A 237 0.86 -3.97 0.25
C ALA A 237 0.18 -5.34 0.17
N ALA A 238 -0.18 -5.93 1.32
CA ALA A 238 -0.92 -7.19 1.41
C ALA A 238 -2.40 -7.07 0.99
N GLY A 239 -2.89 -5.89 0.61
CA GLY A 239 -4.23 -5.64 0.08
C GLY A 239 -5.34 -5.50 1.12
N ASN A 240 -5.23 -6.18 2.27
CA ASN A 240 -6.17 -6.06 3.38
C ASN A 240 -5.47 -5.44 4.60
N GLY A 241 -5.59 -4.12 4.76
CA GLY A 241 -5.09 -3.45 5.96
C GLY A 241 -4.64 -2.02 5.71
N ARG A 242 -4.18 -1.43 6.82
CA ARG A 242 -3.61 -0.10 6.87
C ARG A 242 -2.27 -0.17 7.56
N VAL A 243 -1.30 0.57 7.06
CA VAL A 243 0.04 0.63 7.63
C VAL A 243 0.28 2.02 8.18
N PRO A 244 0.49 2.18 9.49
CA PRO A 244 0.73 3.49 10.07
C PRO A 244 2.08 4.04 9.58
N ALA A 245 2.10 5.32 9.27
CA ALA A 245 3.29 6.06 8.92
C ALA A 245 3.82 6.87 10.09
N PHE A 246 5.14 7.01 10.15
CA PHE A 246 5.79 7.90 11.10
C PHE A 246 5.62 9.34 10.62
N ILE A 247 4.93 10.13 11.43
CA ILE A 247 4.71 11.55 11.18
C ILE A 247 5.98 12.30 11.58
N ARG A 248 6.60 12.96 10.61
CA ARG A 248 7.74 13.86 10.82
C ARG A 248 7.29 15.23 11.28
N SER A 249 6.22 15.75 10.67
CA SER A 249 5.59 17.00 11.09
C SER A 249 4.12 17.02 10.66
N ALA A 250 3.28 17.72 11.42
CA ALA A 250 1.87 17.90 11.09
C ALA A 250 1.44 19.33 11.40
N SER A 251 0.66 19.90 10.50
CA SER A 251 0.07 21.23 10.61
C SER A 251 -1.26 21.26 9.86
N GLU A 252 -2.02 22.34 9.99
CA GLU A 252 -3.30 22.52 9.28
C GLU A 252 -3.12 22.72 7.75
N THR A 253 -1.89 22.87 7.26
CA THR A 253 -1.62 23.05 5.82
C THR A 253 -0.79 21.93 5.20
N ALA A 254 -0.11 21.13 6.02
CA ALA A 254 0.61 19.98 5.55
C ALA A 254 0.97 18.98 6.64
N VAL A 255 1.10 17.73 6.23
CA VAL A 255 1.61 16.62 7.04
C VAL A 255 2.75 15.95 6.27
N GLU A 256 3.92 15.83 6.90
CA GLU A 256 5.07 15.11 6.37
C GLU A 256 5.20 13.76 7.05
N VAL A 257 5.31 12.71 6.24
CA VAL A 257 5.42 11.33 6.70
C VAL A 257 6.52 10.60 5.97
N TRP A 258 7.11 9.62 6.65
CA TRP A 258 7.92 8.60 6.01
C TRP A 258 7.00 7.56 5.36
N VAL A 259 7.29 7.17 4.12
CA VAL A 259 6.56 6.09 3.43
C VAL A 259 6.91 4.75 4.10
N PRO A 260 5.93 4.04 4.69
CA PRO A 260 6.18 2.80 5.43
C PRO A 260 6.66 1.66 4.54
N ALA A 261 7.51 0.79 5.08
CA ALA A 261 8.05 -0.38 4.41
C ALA A 261 6.98 -1.42 3.98
N GLU A 262 5.79 -1.41 4.58
CA GLU A 262 4.69 -2.32 4.25
C GLU A 262 3.57 -1.65 3.45
N ALA A 263 3.76 -0.39 3.06
CA ALA A 263 2.79 0.36 2.29
C ALA A 263 2.61 -0.21 0.87
N GLY A 264 1.40 -0.09 0.33
CA GLY A 264 1.05 -0.42 -1.04
C GLY A 264 0.35 0.77 -1.71
N THR A 265 0.28 0.72 -3.05
CA THR A 265 -0.35 1.77 -3.84
C THR A 265 -1.85 1.89 -3.56
N GLY A 266 -2.28 3.03 -3.08
CA GLY A 266 -3.66 3.22 -2.70
C GLY A 266 -3.95 4.57 -2.07
N PRO A 267 -5.22 4.81 -1.69
CA PRO A 267 -5.56 6.00 -0.94
C PRO A 267 -4.95 5.95 0.46
N LEU A 268 -4.94 7.11 1.10
CA LEU A 268 -4.40 7.32 2.44
C LEU A 268 -5.52 7.65 3.42
N TRP A 269 -5.26 7.39 4.69
CA TRP A 269 -6.13 7.79 5.78
C TRP A 269 -5.41 8.80 6.68
N LEU A 270 -6.01 9.97 6.86
CA LEU A 270 -5.54 10.98 7.82
C LEU A 270 -6.44 10.93 9.05
N GLY A 271 -5.86 10.62 10.20
CA GLY A 271 -6.57 10.45 11.46
C GLY A 271 -6.20 11.50 12.51
N THR A 272 -7.20 11.90 13.28
CA THR A 272 -7.04 12.55 14.57
C THR A 272 -7.25 11.52 15.69
N ALA A 273 -7.37 11.99 16.94
CA ALA A 273 -7.74 11.13 18.06
C ALA A 273 -9.13 10.47 17.88
N THR A 274 -10.07 11.13 17.21
CA THR A 274 -11.47 10.70 17.11
C THR A 274 -11.91 10.30 15.71
N ASP A 275 -11.28 10.87 14.68
CA ASP A 275 -11.77 10.79 13.31
C ASP A 275 -10.70 10.30 12.33
N SER A 276 -11.15 9.82 11.17
CA SER A 276 -10.28 9.38 10.06
C SER A 276 -10.89 9.80 8.73
N LEU A 277 -10.08 10.44 7.89
CA LEU A 277 -10.43 10.94 6.57
C LEU A 277 -9.73 10.09 5.51
N LEU A 278 -10.50 9.47 4.63
CA LEU A 278 -9.99 8.74 3.46
C LEU A 278 -9.79 9.72 2.29
N THR A 279 -8.61 9.73 1.68
CA THR A 279 -8.33 10.55 0.50
C THR A 279 -8.97 9.96 -0.76
N SER A 280 -9.40 10.82 -1.68
CA SER A 280 -9.84 10.36 -3.01
C SER A 280 -8.65 10.01 -3.91
N ARG A 281 -7.53 10.72 -3.73
CA ARG A 281 -6.25 10.47 -4.40
C ARG A 281 -5.57 9.22 -3.88
N ARG A 282 -4.77 8.61 -4.74
CA ARG A 282 -3.91 7.46 -4.44
C ARG A 282 -2.46 7.91 -4.43
N PHE A 283 -1.69 7.43 -3.45
CA PHE A 283 -0.24 7.52 -3.48
C PHE A 283 0.31 6.24 -4.14
N GLU A 284 1.27 6.40 -5.04
CA GLU A 284 1.87 5.29 -5.77
C GLU A 284 3.21 4.87 -5.15
N ILE A 285 3.32 3.58 -4.81
CA ILE A 285 4.58 2.96 -4.44
C ILE A 285 5.32 2.59 -5.72
N THR A 286 6.46 3.23 -5.98
CA THR A 286 7.18 3.11 -7.25
C THR A 286 8.09 1.89 -7.33
N ALA A 287 8.47 1.34 -6.19
CA ALA A 287 9.36 0.18 -6.09
C ALA A 287 9.09 -0.57 -4.80
N ASN A 288 9.42 -1.87 -4.78
CA ASN A 288 9.27 -2.72 -3.59
C ASN A 288 10.54 -2.70 -2.70
N ASP A 289 11.31 -1.63 -2.81
CA ASP A 289 12.57 -1.35 -2.12
C ASP A 289 12.50 0.02 -1.41
N ASP A 290 13.48 0.29 -0.55
CA ASP A 290 13.63 1.62 0.04
C ASP A 290 14.56 2.54 -0.78
N ILE A 291 14.96 3.65 -0.16
CA ILE A 291 15.79 4.68 -0.78
C ILE A 291 17.28 4.31 -0.89
N PHE A 292 17.71 3.14 -0.40
CA PHE A 292 19.13 2.76 -0.25
C PHE A 292 19.56 1.52 -1.04
N GLU A 293 18.85 1.17 -2.13
CA GLU A 293 19.09 -0.07 -2.85
C GLU A 293 20.03 0.01 -4.07
N GLY A 294 20.69 -1.11 -4.37
CA GLY A 294 21.83 -1.19 -5.32
C GLY A 294 21.48 -1.01 -6.81
N ALA A 295 20.21 -1.14 -7.21
CA ALA A 295 19.82 -1.00 -8.61
C ALA A 295 19.93 0.44 -9.14
N ASP A 296 19.93 1.45 -8.26
CA ASP A 296 19.81 2.86 -8.64
C ASP A 296 21.13 3.62 -8.74
N CYS A 297 22.21 2.99 -8.31
CA CYS A 297 23.51 3.65 -8.17
C CYS A 297 24.55 3.17 -9.21
N GLY A 298 24.18 2.25 -10.12
CA GLY A 298 24.98 1.88 -11.29
C GLY A 298 26.26 1.06 -11.01
N ALA A 299 26.44 0.55 -9.79
CA ALA A 299 27.59 -0.26 -9.38
C ALA A 299 27.14 -1.44 -8.48
N PRO A 300 27.92 -2.55 -8.41
CA PRO A 300 27.56 -3.74 -7.64
C PRO A 300 27.61 -3.55 -6.11
N THR A 301 28.27 -2.51 -5.61
CA THR A 301 28.22 -2.07 -4.22
C THR A 301 28.22 -0.54 -4.19
N CYS A 302 27.25 0.06 -3.50
CA CYS A 302 27.09 1.50 -3.41
C CYS A 302 26.88 1.91 -1.96
N ILE A 303 27.54 2.99 -1.56
CA ILE A 303 27.38 3.61 -0.26
C ILE A 303 26.51 4.85 -0.42
N TYR A 304 25.45 4.93 0.37
CA TYR A 304 24.55 6.07 0.41
C TYR A 304 24.95 7.03 1.52
N LEU A 305 25.52 8.18 1.16
CA LEU A 305 25.95 9.18 2.14
C LEU A 305 24.77 9.92 2.76
N VAL A 306 24.61 9.81 4.08
CA VAL A 306 23.62 10.53 4.88
C VAL A 306 24.29 11.59 5.76
N PRO A 307 23.59 12.71 6.07
CA PRO A 307 24.10 13.67 7.03
C PRO A 307 24.04 13.11 8.45
N VAL A 308 24.93 13.53 9.33
CA VAL A 308 24.86 13.23 10.77
C VAL A 308 24.48 14.50 11.54
N PRO A 309 23.42 14.51 12.37
CA PRO A 309 22.59 13.36 12.73
C PRO A 309 21.65 12.91 11.61
N TYR A 310 21.32 11.61 11.62
CA TYR A 310 20.39 10.97 10.69
C TYR A 310 19.31 10.23 11.46
N GLN A 311 18.08 10.23 10.93
CA GLN A 311 17.01 9.38 11.46
C GLN A 311 16.03 9.01 10.35
N ASN A 312 15.80 7.71 10.16
CA ASN A 312 14.74 7.20 9.29
C ASN A 312 14.09 5.96 9.92
N PRO A 313 12.80 6.04 10.31
CA PRO A 313 12.10 4.95 10.98
C PRO A 313 11.40 3.97 10.01
N SER A 314 11.57 4.10 8.70
CA SER A 314 10.75 3.36 7.72
C SER A 314 11.56 2.76 6.57
N LEU A 315 12.75 2.25 6.89
CA LEU A 315 13.61 1.54 5.94
C LEU A 315 13.21 0.07 5.82
N VAL A 316 13.66 -0.59 4.76
CA VAL A 316 13.47 -2.03 4.58
C VAL A 316 14.73 -2.67 4.00
N ALA A 317 15.25 -3.66 4.69
CA ALA A 317 16.22 -4.56 4.12
C ALA A 317 15.44 -5.52 3.22
N ALA A 318 15.53 -5.37 1.90
CA ALA A 318 14.89 -6.33 1.00
C ALA A 318 15.56 -7.71 1.07
N ARG A 319 14.87 -8.71 0.53
CA ARG A 319 15.44 -10.05 0.42
C ARG A 319 16.61 -10.01 -0.57
N ASP A 320 17.72 -10.62 -0.16
CA ASP A 320 18.99 -10.69 -0.90
C ASP A 320 19.64 -9.31 -1.14
N ASP A 321 19.23 -8.30 -0.36
CA ASP A 321 19.77 -6.95 -0.42
C ASP A 321 20.54 -6.57 0.84
N ARG A 322 21.52 -5.66 0.67
CA ARG A 322 22.33 -5.09 1.72
C ARG A 322 22.38 -3.58 1.57
N ASP A 323 21.72 -2.89 2.47
CA ASP A 323 21.82 -1.45 2.59
C ASP A 323 23.21 -1.07 3.08
N ASN A 324 23.90 -0.17 2.39
CA ASN A 324 25.16 0.40 2.89
C ASN A 324 24.99 1.91 3.10
N ILE A 325 24.65 2.29 4.33
CA ILE A 325 24.38 3.68 4.70
C ILE A 325 25.67 4.33 5.21
N GLY A 326 26.27 5.18 4.40
CA GLY A 326 27.52 5.86 4.71
C GLY A 326 27.35 7.22 5.37
N PHE A 327 28.35 7.67 6.11
CA PHE A 327 28.48 9.04 6.58
C PHE A 327 29.95 9.41 6.76
N GLU A 328 30.24 10.70 6.67
CA GLU A 328 31.62 11.22 6.77
C GLU A 328 31.77 12.12 8.00
N LEU A 329 32.85 11.90 8.75
CA LEU A 329 33.27 12.74 9.86
C LEU A 329 34.50 13.57 9.47
N GLN A 330 34.39 14.88 9.63
CA GLN A 330 35.47 15.84 9.31
C GLN A 330 36.40 16.09 10.50
N SER A 331 35.95 15.79 11.71
CA SER A 331 36.67 15.97 12.97
C SER A 331 36.31 14.82 13.92
N PRO A 332 37.17 14.50 14.91
CA PRO A 332 36.81 13.59 15.97
C PRO A 332 35.45 13.98 16.58
N SER A 333 34.51 13.03 16.66
CA SER A 333 33.12 13.31 17.02
C SER A 333 32.50 12.19 17.86
N PRO A 334 31.71 12.51 18.89
CA PRO A 334 30.87 11.52 19.56
C PRO A 334 29.77 11.01 18.63
N ILE A 335 29.60 9.69 18.54
CA ILE A 335 28.61 9.03 17.67
C ILE A 335 27.94 7.88 18.43
N SER A 336 26.63 7.74 18.25
CA SER A 336 25.92 6.48 18.52
C SER A 336 25.04 6.11 17.33
N ILE A 337 24.94 4.81 17.08
CA ILE A 337 24.16 4.20 16.00
C ILE A 337 23.13 3.29 16.62
N TYR A 338 21.86 3.53 16.29
CA TYR A 338 20.72 2.75 16.76
C TYR A 338 20.00 2.11 15.60
N LEU A 339 19.62 0.86 15.78
CA LEU A 339 18.72 0.14 14.90
C LEU A 339 17.52 -0.40 15.65
N VAL A 340 16.37 -0.42 14.99
CA VAL A 340 15.14 -1.03 15.49
C VAL A 340 14.68 -2.06 14.47
N ASP A 341 14.61 -3.34 14.85
CA ASP A 341 13.89 -4.34 14.05
C ASP A 341 12.38 -4.07 14.18
N ARG A 342 11.71 -3.78 13.06
CA ARG A 342 10.25 -3.53 13.01
C ARG A 342 9.48 -4.68 12.37
N GLY A 343 10.16 -5.78 12.04
CA GLY A 343 9.54 -6.94 11.42
C GLY A 343 8.61 -7.70 12.36
N ALA A 344 7.72 -8.49 11.77
CA ALA A 344 6.82 -9.35 12.52
C ALA A 344 7.61 -10.41 13.30
N ARG A 345 7.24 -10.61 14.57
CA ARG A 345 7.87 -11.61 15.43
C ARG A 345 7.61 -13.02 14.89
N ASN A 346 8.63 -13.66 14.34
CA ASN A 346 8.63 -15.07 13.94
C ASN A 346 9.71 -15.90 14.66
N GLY A 347 10.43 -15.28 15.61
CA GLY A 347 11.33 -15.94 16.56
C GLY A 347 12.71 -16.30 16.01
N THR A 348 12.99 -16.04 14.72
CA THR A 348 14.24 -16.47 14.06
C THR A 348 14.82 -15.44 13.12
N ASP A 349 13.99 -14.57 12.54
CA ASP A 349 14.47 -13.57 11.60
C ASP A 349 14.82 -12.29 12.37
N VAL A 350 15.97 -11.72 12.05
CA VAL A 350 16.57 -10.57 12.73
C VAL A 350 17.14 -9.58 11.71
N ILE A 351 17.44 -8.37 12.16
CA ILE A 351 18.26 -7.41 11.41
C ILE A 351 19.71 -7.61 11.82
N ALA A 352 20.60 -7.90 10.85
CA ALA A 352 22.03 -7.87 11.06
C ALA A 352 22.59 -6.51 10.67
N ALA A 353 23.51 -5.99 11.48
CA ALA A 353 24.13 -4.70 11.27
C ALA A 353 25.63 -4.77 11.48
N PHE A 354 26.38 -4.21 10.55
CA PHE A 354 27.83 -4.11 10.61
C PHE A 354 28.22 -2.65 10.50
N PHE A 355 28.91 -2.13 11.51
CA PHE A 355 29.50 -0.82 11.44
C PHE A 355 30.91 -0.93 10.88
N VAL A 356 31.19 -0.21 9.80
CA VAL A 356 32.40 -0.38 9.01
C VAL A 356 33.07 0.95 8.76
N ARG A 357 34.39 1.00 8.97
CA ARG A 357 35.24 2.10 8.48
C ARG A 357 35.70 1.79 7.07
N ALA A 358 35.46 2.68 6.12
CA ALA A 358 35.92 2.51 4.75
C ALA A 358 37.44 2.66 4.66
N GLU A 359 38.10 1.75 3.94
CA GLU A 359 39.51 1.92 3.58
C GLU A 359 39.66 2.89 2.39
N PRO A 360 40.71 3.73 2.35
CA PRO A 360 41.01 4.52 1.17
C PRO A 360 41.45 3.62 0.00
N GLY A 361 40.62 3.49 -1.03
CA GLY A 361 40.93 2.68 -2.22
C GLY A 361 40.05 2.99 -3.44
N PRO A 362 40.53 2.75 -4.69
CA PRO A 362 39.90 3.30 -5.89
C PRO A 362 38.69 2.56 -6.46
N VAL A 363 38.38 1.29 -6.11
CA VAL A 363 37.31 0.55 -6.82
C VAL A 363 36.59 -0.58 -6.04
N SER A 364 36.79 -0.69 -4.73
CA SER A 364 35.97 -1.59 -3.90
C SER A 364 36.03 -1.10 -2.47
N VAL A 365 34.89 -1.00 -1.80
CA VAL A 365 34.88 -0.71 -0.37
C VAL A 365 35.26 -1.98 0.37
N GLY A 366 36.57 -2.26 0.39
CA GLY A 366 37.15 -2.95 1.53
C GLY A 366 36.95 -2.04 2.74
N GLY A 367 36.52 -2.62 3.85
CA GLY A 367 36.23 -1.88 5.05
C GLY A 367 36.54 -2.73 6.26
N HIS A 368 36.90 -2.04 7.34
CA HIS A 368 37.21 -2.64 8.62
C HIS A 368 35.94 -2.67 9.46
N ILE A 369 35.47 -3.88 9.80
CA ILE A 369 34.29 -4.01 10.67
C ILE A 369 34.71 -3.62 12.08
N ILE A 370 34.09 -2.56 12.57
CA ILE A 370 34.28 -2.02 13.91
C ILE A 370 33.40 -2.77 14.90
N ALA A 371 32.13 -2.97 14.54
CA ALA A 371 31.15 -3.66 15.36
C ALA A 371 30.18 -4.46 14.48
N ALA A 372 29.64 -5.54 15.05
CA ALA A 372 28.59 -6.33 14.43
C ALA A 372 27.52 -6.66 15.48
N ASN A 373 26.26 -6.46 15.14
CA ASN A 373 25.13 -6.70 16.03
C ASN A 373 23.99 -7.41 15.29
N PHE A 374 23.39 -8.41 15.94
CA PHE A 374 22.16 -9.07 15.51
C PHE A 374 21.00 -8.54 16.35
N VAL A 375 20.24 -7.60 15.79
CA VAL A 375 19.11 -6.96 16.46
C VAL A 375 17.91 -7.90 16.45
N ASP A 376 17.70 -8.61 17.55
CA ASP A 376 16.67 -9.64 17.73
C ASP A 376 15.45 -9.16 18.57
N LEU A 377 15.61 -8.07 19.33
CA LEU A 377 14.55 -7.43 20.09
C LEU A 377 13.67 -6.54 19.19
N ALA A 378 12.58 -7.11 18.68
CA ALA A 378 11.63 -6.38 17.85
C ALA A 378 10.97 -5.20 18.61
N TYR A 379 10.99 -4.03 17.96
CA TYR A 379 10.50 -2.73 18.41
C TYR A 379 11.24 -2.10 19.60
N VAL A 380 12.50 -2.49 19.81
CA VAL A 380 13.41 -1.88 20.79
C VAL A 380 14.54 -1.19 20.04
N ASP A 381 14.94 0.01 20.47
CA ASP A 381 16.15 0.66 19.99
C ASP A 381 17.36 -0.10 20.52
N SER A 382 18.08 -0.78 19.63
CA SER A 382 19.33 -1.46 19.95
C SER A 382 20.52 -0.58 19.57
N VAL A 383 21.43 -0.37 20.52
CA VAL A 383 22.71 0.29 20.27
C VAL A 383 23.58 -0.68 19.47
N VAL A 384 23.92 -0.30 18.24
CA VAL A 384 24.81 -1.07 17.37
C VAL A 384 26.27 -0.70 17.63
N TYR A 385 26.52 0.58 17.88
CA TYR A 385 27.85 1.11 18.15
C TYR A 385 27.74 2.46 18.85
N SER A 386 28.67 2.75 19.75
CA SER A 386 28.80 4.05 20.41
C SER A 386 30.26 4.35 20.68
N HIS A 387 30.68 5.59 20.44
CA HIS A 387 32.06 6.00 20.67
C HIS A 387 32.14 7.49 21.02
N PRO A 388 32.89 7.88 22.05
CA PRO A 388 32.88 9.26 22.57
C PRO A 388 33.64 10.24 21.67
N ASN A 389 34.59 9.75 20.87
CA ASN A 389 35.47 10.60 20.06
C ASN A 389 35.91 9.91 18.75
N LEU A 390 34.96 9.42 17.96
CA LEU A 390 35.25 8.63 16.77
C LEU A 390 36.08 9.46 15.78
N PRO A 391 37.23 8.98 15.28
CA PRO A 391 38.10 9.78 14.43
C PRO A 391 37.46 10.24 13.11
N PRO A 392 38.07 11.22 12.41
CA PRO A 392 37.66 11.58 11.07
C PRO A 392 37.77 10.40 10.11
N GLY A 393 36.83 10.30 9.17
CA GLY A 393 36.80 9.23 8.18
C GLY A 393 35.45 9.04 7.54
N LEU A 394 35.44 8.17 6.53
CA LEU A 394 34.22 7.64 5.93
C LEU A 394 33.86 6.35 6.64
N TYR A 395 32.63 6.29 7.14
CA TYR A 395 32.05 5.15 7.80
C TYR A 395 30.78 4.72 7.09
N PHE A 396 30.37 3.47 7.23
CA PHE A 396 29.07 3.01 6.78
C PHE A 396 28.49 1.93 7.68
N VAL A 397 27.17 1.91 7.77
CA VAL A 397 26.39 0.86 8.42
C VAL A 397 25.86 -0.04 7.32
N GLN A 398 26.30 -1.29 7.31
CA GLN A 398 25.73 -2.32 6.45
C GLN A 398 24.58 -3.00 7.18
N VAL A 399 23.38 -3.00 6.60
CA VAL A 399 22.17 -3.57 7.18
C VAL A 399 21.57 -4.60 6.22
N TYR A 400 21.18 -5.76 6.73
CA TYR A 400 20.39 -6.73 5.97
C TYR A 400 19.59 -7.65 6.90
N GLY A 401 18.48 -8.20 6.39
CA GLY A 401 17.69 -9.18 7.12
C GLY A 401 18.24 -10.60 6.95
N VAL A 402 18.27 -11.37 8.05
CA VAL A 402 18.74 -12.76 8.05
C VAL A 402 17.87 -13.65 8.93
N SER A 403 17.68 -14.91 8.51
CA SER A 403 17.06 -15.94 9.34
C SER A 403 18.11 -16.77 10.09
N LEU A 404 18.07 -16.79 11.42
CA LEU A 404 19.02 -17.54 12.26
C LEU A 404 18.90 -19.06 12.12
N GLN A 405 17.76 -19.58 11.62
CA GLN A 405 17.57 -21.02 11.43
C GLN A 405 18.16 -21.57 10.12
N GLY A 406 18.40 -20.72 9.12
CA GLY A 406 18.82 -21.15 7.78
C GLY A 406 19.92 -20.31 7.14
N GLY A 407 20.31 -19.18 7.75
CA GLY A 407 21.27 -18.24 7.19
C GLY A 407 20.79 -17.54 5.90
N GLU A 408 19.54 -17.73 5.50
CA GLU A 408 18.97 -17.13 4.31
C GLU A 408 18.62 -15.66 4.55
N SER A 409 18.77 -14.83 3.51
CA SER A 409 18.31 -13.45 3.55
C SER A 409 16.78 -13.38 3.60
N VAL A 410 16.27 -12.46 4.41
CA VAL A 410 14.83 -12.22 4.58
C VAL A 410 14.52 -10.74 4.45
N ARG A 411 13.34 -10.43 3.90
CA ARG A 411 12.85 -9.06 3.87
C ARG A 411 12.49 -8.61 5.29
N ARG A 412 13.04 -7.50 5.75
CA ARG A 412 12.83 -7.05 7.13
C ARG A 412 12.77 -5.51 7.24
N PRO A 413 11.64 -4.95 7.71
CA PRO A 413 11.52 -3.52 7.94
C PRO A 413 12.30 -3.11 9.19
N TYR A 414 12.96 -1.96 9.15
CA TYR A 414 13.77 -1.47 10.26
C TYR A 414 13.76 0.06 10.31
N GLY A 415 14.48 0.63 11.26
CA GLY A 415 14.91 2.02 11.10
C GLY A 415 16.19 2.30 11.82
N LEU A 416 16.83 3.37 11.35
CA LEU A 416 18.20 3.74 11.65
C LEU A 416 18.23 5.14 12.23
N THR A 417 18.96 5.30 13.33
CA THR A 417 19.28 6.60 13.90
C THR A 417 20.79 6.71 14.10
N ILE A 418 21.39 7.81 13.65
CA ILE A 418 22.80 8.15 13.87
C ILE A 418 22.84 9.50 14.57
N THR A 419 23.40 9.56 15.78
CA THR A 419 23.41 10.77 16.61
C THR A 419 24.80 11.41 16.67
N ARG A 420 24.88 12.64 17.20
CA ARG A 420 26.16 13.32 17.55
C ARG A 420 26.42 13.30 19.05
N THR A 421 25.94 12.27 19.73
CA THR A 421 26.06 12.09 21.17
C THR A 421 26.39 10.65 21.40
N ALA A 422 27.43 10.37 22.17
CA ALA A 422 27.71 9.03 22.63
C ALA A 422 26.76 8.70 23.79
N GLN A 423 26.23 7.49 23.78
CA GLN A 423 25.41 6.91 24.84
C GLN A 423 25.99 5.55 25.20
N PHE A 424 25.99 5.25 26.49
CA PHE A 424 26.56 4.04 27.04
C PHE A 424 25.62 3.51 28.13
N ASP A 425 25.46 2.19 28.21
CA ASP A 425 24.65 1.55 29.25
C ASP A 425 25.40 1.53 30.59
N ILE A 426 26.74 1.44 30.55
CA ILE A 426 27.64 1.68 31.69
C ILE A 426 28.66 2.76 31.35
N GLU A 427 29.24 3.42 32.36
CA GLU A 427 30.28 4.43 32.11
C GLU A 427 31.50 3.77 31.45
N PRO A 428 32.04 4.36 30.37
CA PRO A 428 33.30 3.91 29.79
C PRO A 428 34.45 4.04 30.78
N ASP A 429 35.42 3.14 30.64
CA ASP A 429 36.60 3.19 31.49
C ASP A 429 37.69 4.15 30.98
N GLU A 430 38.75 4.37 31.76
CA GLU A 430 39.82 5.31 31.35
C GLU A 430 40.70 4.74 30.22
N PHE A 431 40.71 3.42 30.06
CA PHE A 431 41.36 2.71 28.97
C PHE A 431 40.23 2.37 27.97
N GLU A 432 40.17 3.03 26.81
CA GLU A 432 39.02 2.92 25.89
C GLU A 432 39.37 2.07 24.64
N PRO A 433 39.34 0.73 24.70
CA PRO A 433 39.75 -0.16 23.61
C PRO A 433 38.63 -0.54 22.64
N ASN A 434 37.46 0.09 22.66
CA ASN A 434 36.43 0.02 21.60
C ASN A 434 36.89 0.60 20.23
N ASP A 435 38.19 0.90 20.15
CA ASP A 435 39.00 1.14 18.98
C ASP A 435 38.97 -0.04 18.01
N THR A 436 39.13 0.25 16.72
CA THR A 436 39.48 -0.81 15.77
C THR A 436 40.84 -1.43 16.11
N PRO A 437 41.13 -2.69 15.73
CA PRO A 437 42.47 -3.27 15.92
C PRO A 437 43.61 -2.36 15.42
N SER A 438 43.39 -1.62 14.33
CA SER A 438 44.36 -0.64 13.83
C SER A 438 44.50 0.64 14.68
N GLU A 439 43.45 1.06 15.38
CA GLU A 439 43.49 2.19 16.31
C GLU A 439 44.19 1.77 17.61
N ALA A 440 43.81 0.62 18.16
CA ALA A 440 44.50 0.00 19.28
C ALA A 440 45.99 -0.27 18.98
N ALA A 441 46.35 -0.61 17.73
CA ALA A 441 47.74 -0.81 17.30
C ALA A 441 48.58 0.47 17.29
N ALA A 442 47.96 1.66 17.29
CA ALA A 442 48.68 2.94 17.38
C ALA A 442 49.21 3.19 18.81
N ALA A 443 48.64 2.53 19.81
CA ALA A 443 49.05 2.60 21.22
C ALA A 443 49.02 1.20 21.87
N PRO A 444 49.93 0.29 21.47
CA PRO A 444 49.90 -1.11 21.93
C PRO A 444 50.13 -1.22 23.43
N ILE A 445 49.47 -2.19 24.06
CA ILE A 445 49.67 -2.51 25.47
C ILE A 445 51.03 -3.19 25.69
N SER A 446 51.57 -3.04 26.89
CA SER A 446 52.77 -3.76 27.32
C SER A 446 52.40 -5.02 28.10
N LEU A 447 53.15 -6.11 27.89
CA LEU A 447 52.99 -7.33 28.67
C LEU A 447 53.96 -7.36 29.87
N PRO A 448 53.55 -7.86 31.05
CA PRO A 448 52.21 -8.36 31.37
C PRO A 448 51.19 -7.22 31.50
N PHE A 449 49.94 -7.52 31.19
CA PHE A 449 48.80 -6.63 31.31
C PHE A 449 47.84 -7.19 32.36
N ASP A 450 47.34 -6.36 33.27
CA ASP A 450 46.40 -6.75 34.33
C ASP A 450 45.58 -5.52 34.74
N ARG A 451 44.32 -5.46 34.31
CA ARG A 451 43.38 -4.36 34.57
C ARG A 451 42.03 -4.97 34.93
N SER A 452 41.37 -4.42 35.96
CA SER A 452 40.10 -4.93 36.52
C SER A 452 38.97 -3.91 36.49
N ASP A 453 39.20 -2.80 35.81
CA ASP A 453 38.35 -1.63 35.69
C ASP A 453 37.93 -1.41 34.24
N LEU A 454 37.99 -2.46 33.41
CA LEU A 454 37.63 -2.43 31.99
C LEU A 454 36.12 -2.60 31.81
N ALA A 455 35.56 -2.04 30.75
CA ALA A 455 34.13 -2.09 30.46
C ALA A 455 33.82 -2.50 29.02
N LEU A 456 32.77 -3.31 28.84
CA LEU A 456 32.03 -3.45 27.58
C LEU A 456 30.77 -2.62 27.76
N GLU A 457 30.78 -1.41 27.22
CA GLU A 457 29.91 -0.31 27.64
C GLU A 457 28.48 -0.44 27.13
N ASN A 458 28.29 -1.25 26.10
CA ASN A 458 27.02 -1.51 25.46
C ASN A 458 26.88 -3.01 25.15
N PRO A 459 25.65 -3.50 24.96
CA PRO A 459 25.42 -4.79 24.32
C PRO A 459 26.22 -4.92 23.03
N TYR A 460 26.93 -6.04 22.85
CA TYR A 460 27.74 -6.30 21.66
C TYR A 460 28.92 -5.35 21.44
N SER A 461 29.40 -4.68 22.50
CA SER A 461 30.69 -3.97 22.46
C SER A 461 31.85 -4.93 22.20
N VAL A 462 32.92 -4.41 21.60
CA VAL A 462 34.11 -5.18 21.25
C VAL A 462 35.34 -4.37 21.59
N ASP A 463 36.18 -4.92 22.45
CA ASP A 463 37.42 -4.30 22.87
C ASP A 463 38.64 -5.00 22.28
N ASN A 464 39.57 -4.21 21.74
CA ASN A 464 40.77 -4.69 21.06
C ASN A 464 42.05 -4.31 21.81
N TYR A 465 42.84 -5.32 22.17
CA TYR A 465 44.09 -5.19 22.92
C TYR A 465 45.28 -5.66 22.09
N VAL A 466 46.02 -4.73 21.48
CA VAL A 466 47.14 -5.04 20.59
C VAL A 466 48.47 -5.03 21.33
N PHE A 467 49.31 -6.04 21.09
CA PHE A 467 50.67 -6.13 21.63
C PHE A 467 51.62 -6.86 20.68
N ASP A 468 52.92 -6.67 20.90
CA ASP A 468 53.99 -7.31 20.13
C ASP A 468 54.73 -8.36 20.98
N VAL A 469 55.07 -9.49 20.35
CA VAL A 469 55.86 -10.59 20.91
C VAL A 469 57.17 -10.69 20.14
N SER A 470 58.31 -10.63 20.84
CA SER A 470 59.64 -10.59 20.19
C SER A 470 60.34 -11.95 20.05
N GLU A 471 59.90 -12.96 20.81
CA GLU A 471 60.46 -14.32 20.83
C GLU A 471 59.33 -15.35 21.01
N PRO A 472 59.52 -16.63 20.67
CA PRO A 472 58.50 -17.66 20.93
C PRO A 472 58.04 -17.59 22.39
N THR A 473 56.74 -17.40 22.62
CA THR A 473 56.18 -17.03 23.93
C THR A 473 54.91 -17.83 24.20
N THR A 474 54.81 -18.41 25.39
CA THR A 474 53.54 -18.93 25.92
C THR A 474 52.76 -17.78 26.55
N LEU A 475 51.61 -17.48 25.96
CA LEU A 475 50.65 -16.51 26.47
C LEU A 475 49.63 -17.21 27.34
N THR A 476 49.31 -16.61 28.48
CA THR A 476 48.16 -16.98 29.31
C THR A 476 47.26 -15.77 29.43
N VAL A 477 46.02 -15.91 28.96
CA VAL A 477 44.98 -14.87 28.97
C VAL A 477 43.83 -15.34 29.85
N GLU A 478 43.55 -14.56 30.89
CA GLU A 478 42.46 -14.76 31.84
C GLU A 478 41.49 -13.58 31.70
N LEU A 479 40.20 -13.88 31.51
CA LEU A 479 39.12 -12.91 31.44
C LEU A 479 38.07 -13.26 32.49
N GLU A 480 37.64 -12.28 33.27
CA GLU A 480 36.59 -12.43 34.29
C GLU A 480 35.59 -11.27 34.18
N GLY A 481 34.39 -11.54 33.66
CA GLY A 481 33.28 -10.60 33.60
C GLY A 481 32.53 -10.50 34.93
N ALA A 482 31.90 -9.35 35.19
CA ALA A 482 31.08 -9.07 36.38
C ALA A 482 29.71 -9.78 36.37
N GLY A 483 29.68 -11.07 36.02
CA GLY A 483 28.47 -11.90 35.95
C GLY A 483 27.82 -12.03 34.57
N ALA A 484 28.28 -11.26 33.57
CA ALA A 484 27.96 -11.44 32.16
C ALA A 484 28.80 -12.56 31.52
N ASN A 485 28.62 -12.82 30.22
CA ASN A 485 29.31 -13.88 29.48
C ASN A 485 30.18 -13.30 28.34
N PRO A 486 31.29 -12.62 28.66
CA PRO A 486 32.18 -12.10 27.62
C PRO A 486 33.04 -13.23 27.05
N ASP A 487 33.14 -13.28 25.74
CA ASP A 487 33.94 -14.20 24.97
C ASP A 487 35.36 -13.64 24.73
N LEU A 488 36.31 -14.54 24.49
CA LEU A 488 37.72 -14.22 24.32
C LEU A 488 38.29 -14.79 23.01
N ARG A 489 38.95 -13.97 22.21
CA ARG A 489 39.65 -14.40 20.99
C ARG A 489 41.07 -13.85 20.93
N LEU A 490 42.01 -14.68 20.49
CA LEU A 490 43.37 -14.27 20.15
C LEU A 490 43.54 -14.37 18.64
N ILE A 491 43.90 -13.25 18.01
CA ILE A 491 44.16 -13.19 16.57
C ILE A 491 45.61 -12.80 16.31
N ARG A 492 46.20 -13.33 15.23
CA ARG A 492 47.52 -12.89 14.75
C ARG A 492 47.37 -11.62 13.91
N GLY A 493 48.23 -10.65 14.19
CA GLY A 493 48.28 -9.35 13.54
C GLY A 493 47.35 -8.32 14.19
N ASP A 494 47.30 -7.15 13.57
CA ASP A 494 46.33 -6.07 13.80
C ASP A 494 45.23 -6.09 12.73
N SER A 495 44.93 -7.30 12.22
CA SER A 495 43.94 -7.49 11.16
C SER A 495 42.59 -6.94 11.60
N THR A 496 41.99 -6.20 10.69
CA THR A 496 40.92 -5.24 10.95
C THR A 496 39.52 -5.80 10.71
N SER A 497 39.37 -7.12 10.56
CA SER A 497 38.07 -7.70 10.20
C SER A 497 37.89 -9.13 10.69
N LEU A 498 37.46 -9.30 11.94
CA LEU A 498 37.07 -10.58 12.54
C LEU A 498 36.02 -11.38 11.73
N PHE A 499 35.33 -10.73 10.80
CA PHE A 499 34.20 -11.31 10.05
C PHE A 499 34.45 -11.50 8.54
N LEU A 500 35.66 -11.22 8.04
CA LEU A 500 36.07 -11.57 6.67
C LEU A 500 36.99 -12.80 6.72
N GLN A 501 36.94 -13.63 5.68
CA GLN A 501 37.50 -15.00 5.64
C GLN A 501 39.04 -15.15 5.77
N ASN A 502 39.76 -14.15 6.27
CA ASN A 502 41.23 -14.14 6.29
C ASN A 502 41.86 -13.73 7.65
N VAL A 503 41.12 -13.78 8.78
CA VAL A 503 41.74 -13.61 10.11
C VAL A 503 42.21 -14.95 10.64
N GLU A 504 43.50 -15.04 10.97
CA GLU A 504 44.06 -16.19 11.66
C GLU A 504 43.68 -16.11 13.15
N ILE A 505 42.57 -16.76 13.52
CA ILE A 505 42.23 -17.03 14.92
C ILE A 505 43.22 -18.07 15.45
N VAL A 506 44.08 -17.62 16.35
CA VAL A 506 45.14 -18.43 16.95
C VAL A 506 44.57 -19.30 18.06
N ALA A 507 43.67 -18.72 18.87
CA ALA A 507 42.93 -19.40 19.93
C ALA A 507 41.64 -18.61 20.24
N ALA A 508 40.62 -19.28 20.76
CA ALA A 508 39.39 -18.65 21.22
C ALA A 508 38.76 -19.46 22.36
N SER A 509 38.13 -18.78 23.29
CA SER A 509 37.34 -19.36 24.38
C SER A 509 35.99 -18.65 24.39
N THR A 510 34.92 -19.45 24.33
CA THR A 510 33.51 -19.02 24.18
C THR A 510 32.61 -19.88 25.07
N SER A 511 33.14 -20.21 26.25
CA SER A 511 32.50 -21.08 27.23
C SER A 511 31.42 -20.29 27.97
N PRO A 512 30.17 -20.79 28.07
CA PRO A 512 29.13 -20.07 28.79
C PRO A 512 29.52 -19.78 30.24
N GLY A 513 29.53 -18.51 30.61
CA GLY A 513 29.77 -18.02 31.96
C GLY A 513 30.73 -16.83 32.03
N PRO A 514 31.02 -16.32 33.22
CA PRO A 514 31.77 -15.08 33.37
C PRO A 514 33.28 -15.23 33.24
N VAL A 515 33.81 -16.43 32.96
CA VAL A 515 35.26 -16.67 32.98
C VAL A 515 35.69 -17.34 31.70
N GLU A 516 36.67 -16.73 31.04
CA GLU A 516 37.35 -17.30 29.89
C GLU A 516 38.85 -17.45 30.14
N PHE A 517 39.43 -18.48 29.54
CA PHE A 517 40.84 -18.81 29.72
C PHE A 517 41.46 -19.33 28.43
N LEU A 518 42.62 -18.79 28.07
CA LEU A 518 43.43 -19.26 26.96
C LEU A 518 44.89 -19.42 27.39
N GLU A 519 45.49 -20.55 27.01
CA GLU A 519 46.94 -20.75 27.09
C GLU A 519 47.45 -21.22 25.73
N VAL A 520 48.33 -20.44 25.10
CA VAL A 520 48.77 -20.71 23.74
C VAL A 520 50.21 -20.24 23.52
N THR A 521 51.00 -21.07 22.84
CA THR A 521 52.37 -20.69 22.44
C THR A 521 52.34 -20.07 21.06
N VAL A 522 52.88 -18.87 20.95
CA VAL A 522 52.90 -18.06 19.74
C VAL A 522 54.33 -17.75 19.32
N GLU A 523 54.54 -17.63 18.01
CA GLU A 523 55.79 -17.18 17.41
C GLU A 523 55.94 -15.66 17.53
N PRO A 524 57.15 -15.09 17.32
CA PRO A 524 57.32 -13.64 17.26
C PRO A 524 56.39 -12.99 16.25
N GLY A 525 55.74 -11.91 16.66
CA GLY A 525 54.77 -11.21 15.83
C GLY A 525 53.87 -10.30 16.65
N ARG A 526 52.98 -9.61 15.94
CA ARG A 526 51.91 -8.81 16.52
C ARG A 526 50.68 -9.67 16.77
N TYR A 527 49.99 -9.41 17.86
CA TYR A 527 48.78 -10.12 18.26
C TYR A 527 47.74 -9.15 18.82
N THR A 528 46.47 -9.51 18.67
CA THR A 528 45.35 -8.78 19.27
C THR A 528 44.52 -9.74 20.10
N VAL A 529 44.30 -9.40 21.37
CA VAL A 529 43.25 -10.02 22.19
C VAL A 529 41.97 -9.24 21.95
N VAL A 530 40.91 -9.94 21.62
CA VAL A 530 39.56 -9.40 21.43
C VAL A 530 38.68 -9.91 22.55
N VAL A 531 38.00 -8.98 23.21
CA VAL A 531 36.98 -9.26 24.21
C VAL A 531 35.66 -8.73 23.67
N ASP A 532 34.64 -9.59 23.60
CA ASP A 532 33.34 -9.23 23.07
C ASP A 532 32.22 -9.89 23.89
N GLU A 533 31.06 -9.26 24.00
CA GLU A 533 29.89 -9.84 24.69
C GLU A 533 28.77 -10.06 23.67
N PHE A 534 28.50 -11.32 23.32
CA PHE A 534 27.48 -11.72 22.35
C PHE A 534 26.13 -12.17 22.94
N ASP A 535 25.98 -12.16 24.26
CA ASP A 535 24.70 -12.35 24.97
C ASP A 535 23.94 -11.03 25.19
N GLY A 536 24.49 -9.91 24.71
CA GLY A 536 23.87 -8.59 24.65
C GLY A 536 23.84 -7.85 25.99
N GLN A 537 24.82 -8.06 26.88
CA GLN A 537 24.89 -7.35 28.16
C GLN A 537 26.13 -6.46 28.28
N ALA A 538 25.89 -5.18 28.56
CA ALA A 538 26.95 -4.29 29.02
C ALA A 538 27.49 -4.79 30.38
N THR A 539 28.81 -4.84 30.53
CA THR A 539 29.44 -5.44 31.72
C THR A 539 30.82 -4.85 31.97
N THR A 540 31.26 -4.88 33.22
CA THR A 540 32.67 -4.63 33.55
C THR A 540 33.42 -5.96 33.61
N TYR A 541 34.73 -5.94 33.39
CA TYR A 541 35.55 -7.14 33.41
C TYR A 541 36.99 -6.89 33.84
N ARG A 542 37.67 -7.97 34.19
CA ARG A 542 39.12 -8.01 34.39
C ARG A 542 39.75 -8.77 33.26
N LEU A 543 40.79 -8.19 32.65
CA LEU A 543 41.64 -8.85 31.67
C LEU A 543 43.06 -8.94 32.20
N ARG A 544 43.61 -10.15 32.17
CA ARG A 544 44.99 -10.41 32.52
C ARG A 544 45.69 -11.19 31.42
N ILE A 545 46.76 -10.62 30.89
CA ILE A 545 47.61 -11.22 29.86
C ILE A 545 49.01 -11.35 30.43
N THR A 546 49.49 -12.58 30.53
CA THR A 546 50.87 -12.87 30.91
C THR A 546 51.60 -13.55 29.76
N ALA A 547 52.90 -13.31 29.68
CA ALA A 547 53.77 -13.84 28.66
C ALA A 547 55.00 -14.47 29.33
N ALA A 548 55.29 -15.72 28.99
CA ALA A 548 56.50 -16.41 29.40
C ALA A 548 57.25 -16.89 28.15
N PRO A 549 58.59 -16.71 28.06
CA PRO A 549 59.36 -17.26 26.96
C PRO A 549 59.11 -18.76 26.85
N ALA A 550 58.70 -19.21 25.67
CA ALA A 550 58.46 -20.62 25.44
C ALA A 550 59.80 -21.34 25.60
N SER A 551 59.89 -22.27 26.56
CA SER A 551 61.13 -23.00 26.76
C SER A 551 61.48 -23.70 25.45
N SER A 552 62.62 -23.38 24.85
CA SER A 552 63.13 -24.16 23.73
C SER A 552 63.29 -25.59 24.26
N ALA A 553 62.41 -26.51 23.86
CA ALA A 553 62.79 -27.90 23.88
C ALA A 553 64.02 -27.98 22.96
N GLY A 554 65.21 -28.03 23.57
CA GLY A 554 66.45 -28.18 22.83
C GLY A 554 66.33 -29.36 21.86
N PRO A 555 67.10 -29.37 20.76
CA PRO A 555 66.94 -30.39 19.73
C PRO A 555 66.90 -31.78 20.37
N PHE A 556 65.82 -32.53 20.10
CA PHE A 556 65.69 -33.90 20.54
C PHE A 556 67.00 -34.64 20.22
N LYS A 557 67.77 -35.01 21.24
CA LYS A 557 68.83 -36.00 21.07
C LYS A 557 68.13 -37.35 20.89
N LEU A 558 68.05 -37.82 19.66
CA LEU A 558 67.77 -39.22 19.35
C LEU A 558 68.75 -40.10 20.13
N SER A 559 68.30 -40.67 21.24
CA SER A 559 69.05 -41.68 22.00
C SER A 559 68.88 -43.05 21.34
N ALA A 560 69.18 -43.15 20.06
CA ALA A 560 69.45 -44.38 19.32
C ALA A 560 69.90 -44.04 17.89
N PRO A 561 70.92 -44.70 17.32
CA PRO A 561 71.28 -44.52 15.92
C PRO A 561 70.15 -45.03 15.01
N VAL A 562 69.78 -44.21 14.03
CA VAL A 562 68.89 -44.60 12.92
C VAL A 562 69.56 -45.74 12.14
N PRO A 563 68.90 -46.89 11.90
CA PRO A 563 69.47 -47.95 11.06
C PRO A 563 69.65 -47.44 9.62
N SER A 564 70.86 -47.56 9.08
CA SER A 564 71.16 -47.22 7.69
C SER A 564 70.38 -48.10 6.72
N ALA A 565 69.86 -47.50 5.66
CA ALA A 565 69.13 -48.14 4.57
C ALA A 565 70.01 -49.14 3.79
N ALA A 566 70.10 -50.38 4.26
CA ALA A 566 70.70 -51.48 3.51
C ALA A 566 70.16 -52.86 3.89
N THR A 567 68.88 -53.02 4.23
CA THR A 567 68.22 -54.35 4.16
C THR A 567 66.69 -54.26 4.05
N MET A 568 66.17 -53.62 3.02
CA MET A 568 64.78 -53.86 2.57
C MET A 568 64.82 -54.69 1.28
N ARG A 569 64.75 -56.02 1.42
CA ARG A 569 64.32 -56.93 0.35
C ARG A 569 63.12 -57.70 0.86
N GLY A 570 61.96 -57.41 0.28
CA GLY A 570 60.73 -58.14 0.55
C GLY A 570 59.47 -57.28 0.42
N LEU A 571 59.21 -56.71 -0.75
CA LEU A 571 57.84 -56.33 -1.12
C LEU A 571 57.12 -57.58 -1.66
N PRO A 572 55.79 -57.66 -1.48
CA PRO A 572 54.93 -57.86 -2.64
C PRO A 572 53.90 -56.72 -2.82
N PRO A 573 53.29 -56.62 -4.01
CA PRO A 573 52.96 -55.34 -4.64
C PRO A 573 51.49 -54.90 -4.50
N SER A 574 51.32 -53.59 -4.72
CA SER A 574 50.20 -52.87 -5.35
C SER A 574 48.76 -53.15 -4.93
N LEU A 575 48.16 -52.06 -4.43
CA LEU A 575 46.79 -51.60 -4.65
C LEU A 575 46.04 -52.25 -5.83
N ASP A 576 45.02 -53.03 -5.51
CA ASP A 576 43.79 -53.12 -6.29
C ASP A 576 42.67 -53.65 -5.38
N GLY A 577 41.58 -52.88 -5.25
CA GLY A 577 40.34 -53.37 -4.66
C GLY A 577 39.93 -52.76 -3.32
N LEU A 578 39.41 -51.54 -3.35
CA LEU A 578 38.32 -51.16 -2.43
C LEU A 578 37.16 -50.61 -3.25
N GLY A 579 36.20 -51.50 -3.48
CA GLY A 579 34.99 -51.26 -4.25
C GLY A 579 34.00 -50.33 -3.55
N ARG A 580 33.18 -49.70 -4.39
CA ARG A 580 32.00 -48.91 -4.04
C ARG A 580 30.91 -49.75 -3.34
N ARG A 581 30.22 -49.07 -2.41
CA ARG A 581 28.84 -49.26 -1.91
C ARG A 581 28.55 -50.44 -0.97
N ALA A 582 28.05 -50.10 0.22
CA ALA A 582 26.67 -50.39 0.58
C ALA A 582 26.21 -49.44 1.71
N ALA A 583 25.12 -48.73 1.42
CA ALA A 583 24.29 -48.04 2.42
C ALA A 583 23.37 -49.06 3.11
N VAL A 584 23.08 -48.90 4.41
CA VAL A 584 21.85 -49.38 5.07
C VAL A 584 21.55 -48.47 6.29
N PRO A 585 20.27 -48.20 6.65
CA PRO A 585 19.86 -46.89 7.15
C PRO A 585 19.15 -46.87 8.54
N VAL A 586 18.78 -45.65 8.96
CA VAL A 586 17.63 -45.23 9.80
C VAL A 586 17.60 -45.61 11.29
N ARG A 587 17.60 -44.60 12.16
CA ARG A 587 16.37 -44.12 12.84
C ARG A 587 16.48 -42.66 13.25
#